data_AF-C9Y3H4-F1
#
_entry.id   AF-C9Y3H4-F1
#
_cell.length_a   1.000
_cell.length_b   1.000
_cell.length_c   1.000
_cell.angle_alpha   90.00
_cell.angle_beta   90.00
_cell.angle_gamma   90.00
#
_symmetry.space_group_name_H-M   'P 1'
#
loop_
_entity.id
_entity.type
_entity.pdbx_description
1 polymer ?
#
loop_
_entity_poly.entity_id
_entity_poly.type
_entity_poly.pdbx_seq_one_letter_code
_entity_poly.pdbx_strand_id
1 'polypeptide(L)'
;MLRIIFFVVLNLFSPFCISNEVSMPESEWVGKYFFEEQGEMLINGSRVYLRYDITISNEMIANIRLTTWHAPLSCVGDYRMVHKENKFFLSYIDGVENCPYPAPQYEIKKENGQYFIKGIIIAYANNKWVKMVKF
;
A
#
# COMPACT_ATOMS: atom_id res chain seq x y z
N MET A 1 -24.40 53.89 -45.47
CA MET A 1 -24.77 52.87 -44.47
C MET A 1 -24.70 51.50 -45.13
N LEU A 2 -23.66 50.71 -44.84
CA LEU A 2 -23.65 49.27 -45.05
C LEU A 2 -22.46 48.70 -44.25
N ARG A 3 -22.75 47.96 -43.17
CA ARG A 3 -21.77 47.16 -42.44
C ARG A 3 -22.42 45.80 -42.20
N ILE A 4 -21.93 44.78 -42.88
CA ILE A 4 -22.19 43.39 -42.51
C ILE A 4 -20.80 42.76 -42.37
N ILE A 5 -20.36 42.64 -41.12
CA ILE A 5 -19.15 41.90 -40.74
C ILE A 5 -19.64 40.50 -40.35
N PHE A 6 -19.26 39.50 -41.14
CA PHE A 6 -19.49 38.09 -40.84
C PHE A 6 -18.43 37.64 -39.80
N PHE A 7 -18.81 37.58 -38.52
CA PHE A 7 -17.99 36.95 -37.48
C PHE A 7 -18.30 35.45 -37.43
N VAL A 8 -17.38 34.64 -37.95
CA VAL A 8 -17.34 33.20 -37.73
C VAL A 8 -16.78 32.96 -36.33
N VAL A 9 -17.61 32.52 -35.39
CA VAL A 9 -17.16 31.93 -34.12
C VAL A 9 -17.96 30.65 -33.89
N LEU A 10 -17.53 29.58 -34.54
CA LEU A 10 -18.00 28.23 -34.24
C LEU A 10 -17.22 27.72 -33.02
N ASN A 11 -17.93 27.74 -31.90
CA ASN A 11 -17.56 27.11 -30.64
C ASN A 11 -17.32 25.62 -30.85
N LEU A 12 -16.06 25.19 -30.76
CA LEU A 12 -15.72 23.80 -30.49
C LEU A 12 -15.48 23.67 -28.98
N PHE A 13 -16.56 23.42 -28.25
CA PHE A 13 -16.50 22.89 -26.88
C PHE A 13 -15.74 21.56 -26.94
N SER A 14 -14.50 21.55 -26.46
CA SER A 14 -13.81 20.29 -26.16
C SER A 14 -14.52 19.63 -24.98
N PRO A 15 -14.61 18.28 -24.96
CA PRO A 15 -15.19 17.59 -23.82
C PRO A 15 -14.25 17.81 -22.65
N PHE A 16 -14.78 18.49 -21.63
CA PHE A 16 -14.19 18.56 -20.31
C PHE A 16 -13.97 17.11 -19.86
N CYS A 17 -12.72 16.64 -19.89
CA CYS A 17 -12.33 15.44 -19.17
C CYS A 17 -12.47 15.78 -17.69
N ILE A 18 -13.66 15.56 -17.14
CA ILE A 18 -13.87 15.55 -15.70
C ILE A 18 -13.13 14.29 -15.21
N SER A 19 -11.87 14.46 -14.81
CA SER A 19 -11.21 13.49 -13.95
C SER A 19 -12.00 13.51 -12.64
N ASN A 20 -12.84 12.50 -12.44
CA ASN A 20 -13.37 12.21 -11.12
C ASN A 20 -12.16 11.85 -10.26
N GLU A 21 -11.60 12.84 -9.57
CA GLU A 21 -10.74 12.57 -8.43
C GLU A 21 -11.65 11.96 -7.36
N VAL A 22 -11.69 10.61 -7.36
CA VAL A 22 -12.28 9.87 -6.27
C VAL A 22 -11.40 10.15 -5.05
N SER A 23 -11.82 11.10 -4.22
CA SER A 23 -11.23 11.33 -2.91
C SER A 23 -11.30 10.02 -2.15
N MET A 24 -10.15 9.38 -1.96
CA MET A 24 -10.03 8.17 -1.18
C MET A 24 -10.51 8.42 0.25
N PRO A 25 -11.01 7.40 0.96
CA PRO A 25 -11.33 7.52 2.37
C PRO A 25 -10.01 7.63 3.16
N GLU A 26 -9.44 8.84 3.17
CA GLU A 26 -8.18 9.22 3.82
C GLU A 26 -8.19 8.89 5.33
N SER A 27 -9.34 8.50 5.91
CA SER A 27 -9.50 8.31 7.35
C SER A 27 -9.46 6.86 7.86
N GLU A 28 -9.83 5.83 7.08
CA GLU A 28 -10.07 4.50 7.69
C GLU A 28 -8.81 3.63 7.85
N TRP A 29 -7.80 3.89 7.01
CA TRP A 29 -6.53 3.18 6.98
C TRP A 29 -5.45 3.86 7.80
N VAL A 30 -5.64 5.13 8.17
CA VAL A 30 -4.70 5.83 9.05
C VAL A 30 -4.65 5.13 10.40
N GLY A 31 -3.44 4.91 10.86
CA GLY A 31 -3.18 4.27 12.15
C GLY A 31 -2.00 3.33 12.11
N LYS A 32 -1.90 2.55 13.17
CA LYS A 32 -0.85 1.56 13.37
C LYS A 32 -1.45 0.17 13.30
N TYR A 33 -0.72 -0.75 12.70
CA TYR A 33 -1.10 -2.13 12.51
C TYR A 33 0.08 -3.03 12.84
N PHE A 34 -0.20 -4.27 13.19
CA PHE A 34 0.83 -5.30 13.24
C PHE A 34 0.30 -6.67 12.84
N PHE A 35 1.22 -7.54 12.46
CA PHE A 35 0.98 -8.98 12.39
C PHE A 35 2.29 -9.73 12.68
N GLU A 36 2.16 -11.00 13.02
CA GLU A 36 3.28 -11.84 13.46
C GLU A 36 3.31 -13.13 12.64
N GLU A 37 4.52 -13.64 12.41
CA GLU A 37 4.78 -14.92 11.78
C GLU A 37 5.69 -15.78 12.65
N GLN A 38 5.44 -17.08 12.59
CA GLN A 38 6.26 -18.11 13.22
C GLN A 38 6.78 -19.03 12.13
N GLY A 39 8.10 -19.10 12.00
CA GLY A 39 8.77 -19.89 10.99
C GLY A 39 9.13 -21.29 11.45
N GLU A 40 10.22 -21.81 10.89
CA GLU A 40 10.75 -23.12 11.21
C GLU A 40 11.23 -23.23 12.66
N MET A 41 11.28 -24.47 13.16
CA MET A 41 11.88 -24.80 14.45
C MET A 41 13.40 -24.89 14.28
N LEU A 42 14.12 -24.25 15.20
CA LEU A 42 15.58 -24.23 15.24
C LEU A 42 16.12 -25.40 16.08
N ILE A 43 17.41 -25.70 15.93
CA ILE A 43 18.08 -26.81 16.65
C ILE A 43 18.04 -26.68 18.18
N ASN A 44 17.83 -25.47 18.69
CA ASN A 44 17.70 -25.19 20.12
C ASN A 44 16.25 -25.30 20.63
N GLY A 45 15.31 -25.76 19.80
CA GLY A 45 13.89 -25.90 20.11
C GLY A 45 13.07 -24.61 20.02
N SER A 46 13.71 -23.45 19.78
CA SER A 46 13.00 -22.19 19.51
C SER A 46 12.45 -22.13 18.08
N ARG A 47 11.66 -21.11 17.75
CA ARG A 47 11.15 -20.87 16.39
C ARG A 47 11.66 -19.53 15.86
N VAL A 48 11.84 -19.46 14.54
CA VAL A 48 12.00 -18.17 13.87
C VAL A 48 10.76 -17.31 14.10
N TYR A 49 10.97 -16.05 14.43
CA TYR A 49 9.90 -15.12 14.74
C TYR A 49 10.06 -13.84 13.93
N LEU A 50 8.95 -13.36 13.38
CA LEU A 50 8.86 -12.09 12.69
C LEU A 50 7.64 -11.33 13.16
N ARG A 51 7.81 -10.03 13.34
CA ARG A 51 6.73 -9.09 13.61
C ARG A 51 6.87 -7.90 12.69
N TYR A 52 5.81 -7.64 11.95
CA TYR A 52 5.70 -6.49 11.07
C TYR A 52 4.86 -5.44 11.77
N ASP A 53 5.42 -4.26 11.99
CA ASP A 53 4.71 -3.10 12.49
C ASP A 53 4.55 -2.10 11.33
N ILE A 54 3.31 -1.75 11.00
CA ILE A 54 2.95 -0.91 9.85
C ILE A 54 2.28 0.36 10.36
N THR A 55 2.78 1.52 9.96
CA THR A 55 2.16 2.82 10.25
C THR A 55 1.72 3.47 8.95
N ILE A 56 0.43 3.80 8.83
CA ILE A 56 -0.13 4.47 7.66
C ILE A 56 -0.45 5.91 8.05
N SER A 57 0.14 6.87 7.33
CA SER A 57 -0.11 8.30 7.48
C SER A 57 -1.24 8.77 6.53
N ASN A 58 -1.75 9.99 6.78
CA ASN A 58 -2.79 10.60 5.96
C ASN A 58 -2.33 10.83 4.50
N GLU A 59 -1.02 10.98 4.28
CA GLU A 59 -0.42 11.23 2.96
C GLU A 59 -0.35 9.96 2.09
N MET A 60 -1.02 8.88 2.48
CA MET A 60 -0.99 7.58 1.78
C MET A 60 0.42 7.00 1.68
N ILE A 61 1.21 7.25 2.72
CA ILE A 61 2.52 6.65 2.94
C ILE A 61 2.41 5.64 4.08
N ALA A 62 2.94 4.44 3.85
CA ALA A 62 3.07 3.42 4.87
C ALA A 62 4.54 3.22 5.25
N ASN A 63 4.88 3.32 6.53
CA ASN A 63 6.17 2.89 7.06
C ASN A 63 6.04 1.46 7.59
N ILE A 64 6.88 0.54 7.11
CA ILE A 64 6.93 -0.84 7.58
C ILE A 64 8.24 -1.09 8.31
N ARG A 65 8.13 -1.59 9.54
CA ARG A 65 9.25 -2.05 10.37
C ARG A 65 9.14 -3.54 10.62
N LEU A 66 10.28 -4.19 10.76
CA LEU A 66 10.38 -5.62 11.01
C LEU A 66 11.21 -5.86 12.28
N THR A 67 10.61 -6.50 13.27
CA THR A 67 11.32 -7.09 14.41
C THR A 67 11.45 -8.58 14.16
N THR A 68 12.65 -9.14 14.27
CA THR A 68 12.92 -10.52 13.89
C THR A 68 13.91 -11.21 14.83
N TRP A 69 13.75 -12.52 14.97
CA TRP A 69 14.73 -13.42 15.58
C TRP A 69 15.10 -14.50 14.56
N HIS A 70 16.38 -14.55 14.17
CA HIS A 70 16.94 -15.45 13.17
C HIS A 70 16.37 -15.35 11.72
N ALA A 71 15.79 -14.21 11.32
CA ALA A 71 15.52 -13.92 9.90
C ALA A 71 16.19 -12.61 9.44
N PRO A 72 16.61 -12.48 8.18
CA PRO A 72 17.18 -11.24 7.64
C PRO A 72 16.14 -10.10 7.61
N LEU A 73 16.63 -8.86 7.73
CA LEU A 73 15.82 -7.64 7.55
C LEU A 73 15.90 -7.21 6.09
N SER A 74 14.76 -7.13 5.39
CA SER A 74 14.72 -6.59 4.03
C SER A 74 13.48 -5.72 3.83
N CYS A 75 13.61 -4.67 3.02
CA CYS A 75 12.53 -3.74 2.67
C CYS A 75 11.85 -3.09 3.89
N VAL A 76 12.63 -2.75 4.91
CA VAL A 76 12.16 -1.91 6.02
C VAL A 76 12.26 -0.45 5.60
N GLY A 77 11.13 0.27 5.63
CA GLY A 77 11.08 1.64 5.12
C GLY A 77 9.69 2.11 4.72
N ASP A 78 9.65 3.12 3.86
CA ASP A 78 8.47 3.83 3.41
C ASP A 78 7.96 3.31 2.07
N TYR A 79 6.64 3.26 1.95
CA TYR A 79 5.91 2.73 0.82
C TYR A 79 4.84 3.71 0.34
N ARG A 80 4.78 3.91 -0.98
CA ARG A 80 3.68 4.63 -1.62
C ARG A 80 2.48 3.72 -1.68
N MET A 81 1.33 4.20 -1.21
CA MET A 81 0.06 3.48 -1.34
C MET A 81 -0.72 3.98 -2.55
N VAL A 82 -1.19 3.07 -3.40
CA VAL A 82 -2.07 3.38 -4.53
C VAL A 82 -3.34 2.54 -4.42
N HIS A 83 -4.50 3.19 -4.47
CA HIS A 83 -5.80 2.50 -4.45
C HIS A 83 -6.17 1.99 -5.86
N LYS A 84 -6.55 0.72 -5.96
CA LYS A 84 -7.10 0.12 -7.17
C LYS A 84 -7.98 -1.07 -6.82
N GLU A 85 -9.15 -1.18 -7.46
CA GLU A 85 -10.03 -2.36 -7.34
C GLU A 85 -10.33 -2.78 -5.88
N ASN A 86 -10.64 -1.81 -5.01
CA ASN A 86 -10.96 -2.02 -3.59
C ASN A 86 -9.79 -2.57 -2.74
N LYS A 87 -8.57 -2.37 -3.20
CA LYS A 87 -7.33 -2.71 -2.50
C LYS A 87 -6.35 -1.55 -2.57
N PHE A 88 -5.37 -1.58 -1.68
CA PHE A 88 -4.18 -0.74 -1.79
C PHE A 88 -2.98 -1.58 -2.16
N PHE A 89 -2.16 -1.03 -3.04
CA PHE A 89 -0.90 -1.59 -3.47
C PHE A 89 0.23 -0.72 -2.91
N LEU A 90 1.17 -1.34 -2.21
CA LEU A 90 2.28 -0.67 -1.54
C LEU A 90 3.56 -0.91 -2.33
N SER A 91 4.17 0.16 -2.79
CA SER A 91 5.42 0.15 -3.54
C SER A 91 6.51 0.86 -2.74
N TYR A 92 7.61 0.17 -2.48
CA TYR A 92 8.76 0.70 -1.73
C TYR A 92 9.29 1.97 -2.40
N ILE A 93 9.54 3.01 -1.60
CA ILE A 93 10.11 4.29 -2.06
C ILE A 93 11.51 4.45 -1.50
N ASP A 94 11.68 4.24 -0.20
CA ASP A 94 12.91 4.57 0.54
C ASP A 94 13.00 3.78 1.86
N GLY A 95 14.19 3.65 2.45
CA GLY A 95 14.39 2.93 3.71
C GLY A 95 15.82 2.45 3.96
N VAL A 96 15.95 1.37 4.74
CA VAL A 96 17.25 0.92 5.29
C VAL A 96 18.17 0.33 4.21
N GLU A 97 17.60 -0.39 3.24
CA GLU A 97 18.33 -1.03 2.14
C GLU A 97 17.51 -0.99 0.85
N ASN A 98 18.13 -1.31 -0.29
CA ASN A 98 17.37 -1.52 -1.52
C ASN A 98 16.45 -2.73 -1.37
N CYS A 99 15.16 -2.57 -1.66
CA CYS A 99 14.22 -3.68 -1.60
C CYS A 99 14.38 -4.59 -2.84
N PRO A 100 14.78 -5.88 -2.68
CA PRO A 100 15.03 -6.76 -3.82
C PRO A 100 13.76 -7.32 -4.48
N TYR A 101 12.59 -7.10 -3.85
CA TYR A 101 11.32 -7.59 -4.37
C TYR A 101 10.72 -6.62 -5.38
N PRO A 102 10.13 -7.11 -6.49
CA PRO A 102 9.48 -6.25 -7.47
C PRO A 102 8.28 -5.54 -6.84
N ALA A 103 8.04 -4.30 -7.27
CA ALA A 103 6.84 -3.56 -6.90
C ALA A 103 5.60 -4.09 -7.64
N PRO A 104 4.42 -4.08 -7.02
CA PRO A 104 4.17 -3.74 -5.61
C PRO A 104 4.60 -4.89 -4.67
N GLN A 105 5.21 -4.55 -3.53
CA GLN A 105 5.67 -5.54 -2.56
C GLN A 105 4.54 -6.07 -1.69
N TYR A 106 3.53 -5.24 -1.41
CA TYR A 106 2.36 -5.64 -0.65
C TYR A 106 1.05 -5.22 -1.32
N GLU A 107 0.03 -6.04 -1.09
CA GLU A 107 -1.37 -5.69 -1.25
C GLU A 107 -2.02 -5.65 0.14
N ILE A 108 -2.86 -4.65 0.40
CA ILE A 108 -3.73 -4.61 1.57
C ILE A 108 -5.19 -4.43 1.18
N LYS A 109 -6.08 -5.05 1.95
CA LYS A 109 -7.54 -4.93 1.76
C LYS A 109 -8.27 -4.91 3.09
N LYS A 110 -9.48 -4.35 3.08
CA LYS A 110 -10.43 -4.43 4.18
C LYS A 110 -11.61 -5.28 3.74
N GLU A 111 -11.94 -6.28 4.54
CA GLU A 111 -13.02 -7.22 4.26
C GLU A 111 -13.74 -7.53 5.58
N ASN A 112 -15.06 -7.37 5.61
CA ASN A 112 -15.88 -7.59 6.81
C ASN A 112 -15.37 -6.85 8.07
N GLY A 113 -14.90 -5.61 7.89
CA GLY A 113 -14.35 -4.77 8.96
C GLY A 113 -12.94 -5.18 9.45
N GLN A 114 -12.34 -6.22 8.86
CA GLN A 114 -11.01 -6.70 9.20
C GLN A 114 -10.00 -6.29 8.14
N TYR A 115 -8.75 -6.09 8.57
CA TYR A 115 -7.66 -5.63 7.72
C TYR A 115 -6.75 -6.81 7.38
N PHE A 116 -6.34 -6.89 6.12
CA PHE A 116 -5.50 -7.97 5.61
C PHE A 116 -4.36 -7.43 4.77
N ILE A 117 -3.23 -8.14 4.80
CA ILE A 117 -2.04 -7.87 4.00
C ILE A 117 -1.57 -9.15 3.31
N LYS A 118 -0.98 -9.00 2.12
CA LYS A 118 -0.40 -10.09 1.33
C LYS A 118 0.83 -9.57 0.62
N GLY A 119 1.84 -10.42 0.46
CA GLY A 119 3.03 -10.13 -0.33
C GLY A 119 3.94 -11.34 -0.37
N ILE A 120 4.72 -11.51 -1.45
CA ILE A 120 5.72 -12.58 -1.56
C ILE A 120 6.87 -12.43 -0.55
N ILE A 121 7.07 -11.19 -0.07
CA ILE A 121 8.03 -10.83 0.98
C ILE A 121 7.61 -11.34 2.38
N ILE A 122 6.35 -11.71 2.57
CA ILE A 122 5.84 -12.28 3.81
C ILE A 122 6.14 -13.78 3.79
N ALA A 123 7.33 -14.14 4.30
CA ALA A 123 8.00 -15.40 4.00
C ALA A 123 7.16 -16.64 4.40
N TYR A 124 6.49 -16.61 5.54
CA TYR A 124 5.79 -17.79 6.07
C TYR A 124 4.31 -17.83 5.71
N ALA A 125 3.75 -16.73 5.22
CA ALA A 125 2.38 -16.64 4.73
C ALA A 125 2.16 -17.33 3.38
N ASN A 126 3.23 -17.68 2.65
CA ASN A 126 3.15 -18.34 1.34
C ASN A 126 2.21 -17.60 0.36
N ASN A 127 2.35 -16.27 0.29
CA ASN A 127 1.53 -15.39 -0.54
C ASN A 127 0.00 -15.47 -0.28
N LYS A 128 -0.39 -15.87 0.93
CA LYS A 128 -1.79 -15.83 1.42
C LYS A 128 -2.07 -14.50 2.12
N TRP A 129 -3.35 -14.20 2.29
CA TRP A 129 -3.79 -13.05 3.08
C TRP A 129 -3.56 -13.32 4.56
N VAL A 130 -2.84 -12.43 5.23
CA VAL A 130 -2.61 -12.42 6.66
C VAL A 130 -3.45 -11.33 7.29
N LYS A 131 -4.12 -11.64 8.39
CA LYS A 131 -4.90 -10.66 9.14
C LYS A 131 -3.97 -9.74 9.91
N MET A 132 -4.21 -8.43 9.81
CA MET A 132 -3.55 -7.41 10.62
C MET A 132 -4.41 -7.04 11.82
N VAL A 133 -3.75 -6.76 12.94
CA VAL A 133 -4.36 -6.16 14.13
C VAL A 133 -4.11 -4.67 14.09
N LYS A 134 -5.17 -3.86 14.23
CA LYS A 134 -5.08 -2.40 14.38
C LYS A 134 -4.90 -2.06 15.86
N PHE A 135 -4.01 -1.13 16.18
CA PHE A 135 -3.87 -0.55 17.53
C PHE A 135 -4.99 0.45 17.85
#